data_AF-A0A0G8ARL2-F1
#
_entry.id   AF-A0A0G8ARL2-F1
#
_cell.length_a   1.000
_cell.length_b   1.000
_cell.length_c   1.000
_cell.angle_alpha   90.00
_cell.angle_beta   90.00
_cell.angle_gamma   90.00
#
_symmetry.space_group_name_H-M   'P 1'
#
loop_
_entity.id
_entity.type
_entity.pdbx_description
1 polymer ?
#
loop_
_entity_poly.entity_id
_entity_poly.type
_entity_poly.pdbx_seq_one_letter_code
_entity_poly.pdbx_strand_id
1 'polypeptide(L)'
;MTTMHGSSSRWLLRGDIDGFLGLGLDSFITILLAIDLCRGVLGFSNELITGTVLPAIGASVLVGNGAYALQAWWLGRQEGSCHRTALPYGVNTISLLAYVFLVMLPVKAVAMGEGADAAEAARMAWQAGLMACLGSGLLEVAGAFLVAPLQRWLPRSALLASLAGIAMGFLGLGFLLQVYEKPVLGLAVLAVVLITYFGRLRLPLPGGLLAVL
;
A
#
# COMPACT_ATOMS: atom_id res chain seq x y z
N MET A 1 -14.68 -0.97 38.15
CA MET A 1 -13.68 0.12 38.19
C MET A 1 -12.32 -0.51 38.46
N THR A 2 -11.62 -0.95 37.42
CA THR A 2 -10.26 -1.50 37.51
C THR A 2 -9.28 -0.37 37.26
N THR A 3 -8.49 -0.04 38.27
CA THR A 3 -7.46 0.98 38.28
C THR A 3 -6.29 0.56 37.36
N MET A 4 -6.25 1.10 36.14
CA MET A 4 -5.08 0.93 35.27
C MET A 4 -3.94 1.80 35.78
N HIS A 5 -2.95 1.15 36.39
CA HIS A 5 -1.66 1.73 36.71
C HIS A 5 -0.98 2.24 35.45
N GLY A 6 -0.47 3.47 35.50
CA GLY A 6 0.25 4.12 34.42
C GLY A 6 1.43 3.27 33.96
N SER A 7 1.26 2.60 32.81
CA SER A 7 2.39 2.02 32.11
C SER A 7 2.99 3.10 31.22
N SER A 8 4.24 3.45 31.52
CA SER A 8 5.09 4.29 30.68
C SER A 8 4.95 3.87 29.22
N SER A 9 4.65 4.81 28.31
CA SER A 9 4.51 4.55 26.88
C SER A 9 5.74 3.80 26.37
N ARG A 10 5.62 2.49 26.11
CA ARG A 10 6.70 1.71 25.52
C ARG A 10 6.67 1.97 24.02
N TRP A 11 7.78 2.47 23.50
CA TRP A 11 7.94 2.81 22.08
C TRP A 11 8.03 1.57 21.16
N LEU A 12 8.32 0.39 21.72
CA LEU A 12 8.44 -0.85 20.96
C LEU A 12 7.81 -2.01 21.75
N LEU A 13 6.85 -2.68 21.14
CA LEU A 13 6.33 -3.99 21.56
C LEU A 13 6.90 -5.09 20.66
N ARG A 14 6.93 -6.32 21.17
CA ARG A 14 7.42 -7.48 20.39
C ARG A 14 6.66 -7.71 19.08
N GLY A 15 5.37 -7.34 19.03
CA GLY A 15 4.54 -7.44 17.82
C GLY A 15 4.85 -6.39 16.75
N ASP A 16 5.58 -5.33 17.09
CA ASP A 16 5.93 -4.27 16.13
C ASP A 16 6.99 -4.75 15.12
N ILE A 17 7.79 -5.76 15.49
CA ILE A 17 8.76 -6.38 14.58
C ILE A 17 8.04 -7.15 13.48
N ASP A 18 7.03 -7.95 13.85
CA ASP A 18 6.22 -8.68 12.86
C ASP A 18 5.43 -7.70 11.98
N GLY A 19 4.89 -6.62 12.56
CA GLY A 19 4.22 -5.56 11.81
C GLY A 19 5.16 -4.83 10.85
N PHE A 20 6.38 -4.50 11.29
CA PHE A 20 7.40 -3.86 10.45
C PHE A 20 7.84 -4.76 9.30
N LEU A 21 8.11 -6.04 9.57
CA LEU A 21 8.50 -6.99 8.54
C LEU A 21 7.35 -7.24 7.55
N GLY A 22 6.12 -7.38 8.04
CA GLY A 22 4.94 -7.53 7.19
C GLY A 22 4.74 -6.33 6.27
N LEU A 23 4.79 -5.11 6.83
CA LEU A 23 4.67 -3.88 6.06
C LEU A 23 5.84 -3.68 5.08
N GLY A 24 7.06 -4.02 5.50
CA GLY A 24 8.25 -3.93 4.66
C GLY A 24 8.16 -4.84 3.45
N LEU A 25 7.71 -6.08 3.64
CA LEU A 25 7.51 -7.06 2.57
C LEU A 25 6.42 -6.60 1.59
N ASP A 26 5.28 -6.15 2.10
CA ASP A 26 4.18 -5.60 1.30
C ASP A 26 4.62 -4.38 0.47
N SER A 27 5.33 -3.44 1.10
CA SER A 27 5.85 -2.25 0.43
C SER A 27 6.88 -2.62 -0.63
N PHE A 28 7.73 -3.61 -0.37
CA PHE A 28 8.74 -4.07 -1.33
C PHE A 28 8.08 -4.67 -2.58
N ILE A 29 7.09 -5.55 -2.40
CA ILE A 29 6.33 -6.14 -3.52
C ILE A 29 5.66 -5.03 -4.34
N THR A 30 5.04 -4.05 -3.68
CA THR A 30 4.37 -2.94 -4.37
C THR A 30 5.36 -2.03 -5.11
N ILE A 31 6.55 -1.78 -4.55
CA ILE A 31 7.62 -1.04 -5.24
C ILE A 31 8.09 -1.79 -6.49
N LEU A 32 8.27 -3.11 -6.41
CA LEU A 32 8.64 -3.93 -7.58
C LEU A 32 7.57 -3.87 -8.66
N LEU A 33 6.30 -3.97 -8.28
CA LEU A 33 5.17 -3.79 -9.21
C LEU A 33 5.20 -2.39 -9.85
N ALA A 34 5.45 -1.34 -9.07
CA ALA A 34 5.54 0.02 -9.59
C ALA A 34 6.68 0.18 -10.63
N ILE A 35 7.85 -0.42 -10.36
CA ILE A 35 8.98 -0.44 -11.29
C ILE A 35 8.60 -1.19 -12.58
N ASP A 36 7.97 -2.35 -12.46
CA ASP A 36 7.57 -3.17 -13.60
C ASP A 36 6.53 -2.44 -14.47
N LEU A 37 5.54 -1.78 -13.86
CA LEU A 37 4.59 -0.95 -14.58
C LEU A 37 5.25 0.26 -15.25
N CYS A 38 6.17 0.94 -14.56
CA CYS A 38 6.88 2.08 -15.14
C CYS A 38 7.77 1.67 -16.33
N ARG A 39 8.46 0.54 -16.24
CA ARG A 39 9.37 0.06 -17.28
C ARG A 39 8.62 -0.65 -18.42
N GLY A 40 7.73 -1.57 -18.09
CA GLY A 40 7.02 -2.42 -19.05
C GLY A 40 5.87 -1.72 -19.75
N VAL A 41 5.02 -1.01 -18.99
CA VAL A 41 3.82 -0.35 -19.55
C VAL A 41 4.16 1.07 -20.01
N LEU A 42 4.80 1.87 -19.15
CA LEU A 42 5.08 3.27 -19.46
C LEU A 42 6.40 3.48 -20.20
N GLY A 43 7.26 2.46 -20.32
CA GLY A 43 8.53 2.56 -21.06
C GLY A 43 9.50 3.61 -20.50
N PHE A 44 9.47 3.87 -19.19
CA PHE A 44 10.36 4.83 -18.55
C PHE A 44 11.81 4.34 -18.61
N SER A 45 12.75 5.29 -18.77
CA SER A 45 14.17 4.96 -18.74
C SER A 45 14.60 4.51 -17.34
N ASN A 46 15.60 3.62 -17.28
CA ASN A 46 16.14 3.17 -16.00
C ASN A 46 16.65 4.33 -15.15
N GLU A 47 17.25 5.35 -15.77
CA GLU A 47 17.73 6.56 -15.09
C GLU A 47 16.60 7.32 -14.37
N LEU A 48 15.44 7.47 -15.01
CA LEU A 48 14.28 8.12 -14.39
C LEU A 48 13.75 7.28 -13.22
N ILE A 49 13.68 5.97 -13.40
CA ILE A 49 13.17 5.04 -12.39
C ILE A 49 14.09 5.01 -11.17
N THR A 50 15.39 4.75 -11.34
CA THR A 50 16.33 4.61 -10.23
C THR A 50 16.74 5.95 -9.63
N GLY A 51 16.79 7.00 -10.45
CA GLY A 51 17.22 8.33 -10.02
C GLY A 51 16.11 9.16 -9.36
N THR A 52 14.85 8.96 -9.77
CA THR A 52 13.73 9.81 -9.30
C THR A 52 12.60 9.01 -8.67
N VAL A 53 12.05 8.01 -9.38
CA VAL A 53 10.81 7.32 -8.94
C VAL A 53 11.05 6.48 -7.69
N LEU A 54 12.05 5.60 -7.72
CA LEU A 54 12.40 4.70 -6.63
C LEU A 54 12.76 5.46 -5.33
N PRO A 55 13.68 6.45 -5.34
CA PRO A 55 13.98 7.21 -4.14
C PRO A 55 12.78 8.03 -3.65
N ALA A 56 11.92 8.53 -4.55
CA ALA A 56 10.70 9.26 -4.16
C ALA A 56 9.70 8.35 -3.43
N ILE A 57 9.45 7.12 -3.93
CA ILE A 57 8.57 6.16 -3.27
C ILE A 57 9.17 5.70 -1.93
N GLY A 58 10.47 5.42 -1.88
CA GLY A 58 11.14 5.05 -0.64
C GLY A 58 11.03 6.17 0.41
N ALA A 59 11.28 7.41 0.02
CA ALA A 59 11.15 8.57 0.90
C ALA A 59 9.70 8.77 1.37
N SER A 60 8.70 8.62 0.49
CA SER A 60 7.29 8.78 0.87
C SER A 60 6.84 7.75 1.90
N VAL A 61 7.24 6.48 1.75
CA VAL A 61 6.93 5.42 2.70
C VAL A 61 7.59 5.69 4.06
N LEU A 62 8.87 6.10 4.07
CA LEU A 62 9.59 6.43 5.31
C LEU A 62 8.96 7.62 6.03
N VAL A 63 8.70 8.72 5.31
CA VAL A 63 8.10 9.94 5.87
C VAL A 63 6.68 9.68 6.35
N GLY A 64 5.88 8.95 5.58
CA GLY A 64 4.50 8.61 5.93
C GLY A 64 4.42 7.75 7.19
N ASN A 65 5.22 6.68 7.28
CA ASN A 65 5.25 5.85 8.49
C ASN A 65 5.78 6.61 9.71
N GLY A 66 6.80 7.47 9.53
CA GLY A 66 7.28 8.35 10.60
C GLY A 66 6.19 9.29 11.10
N ALA A 67 5.41 9.89 10.21
CA ALA A 67 4.31 10.77 10.56
C ALA A 67 3.19 10.03 11.33
N TYR A 68 2.78 8.84 10.87
CA TYR A 68 1.78 8.03 11.58
C TYR A 68 2.27 7.53 12.94
N ALA A 69 3.55 7.17 13.06
CA ALA A 69 4.17 6.80 14.34
C ALA A 69 4.14 7.96 15.34
N LEU A 70 4.47 9.18 14.90
CA LEU A 70 4.38 10.39 15.73
C LEU A 70 2.94 10.70 16.14
N GLN A 71 1.97 10.56 15.24
CA GLN A 71 0.56 10.76 15.55
C GLN A 71 0.05 9.75 16.59
N ALA A 72 0.40 8.47 16.44
CA ALA A 72 0.05 7.43 17.39
C ALA A 72 0.66 7.72 18.78
N TRP A 73 1.91 8.19 18.80
CA TRP A 73 2.61 8.57 20.03
C TRP A 73 1.97 9.79 20.73
N TRP A 74 1.69 10.85 19.99
CA TRP A 74 1.03 12.04 20.55
C TRP A 74 -0.36 11.71 21.09
N LEU A 75 -1.15 10.92 20.36
CA LEU A 75 -2.48 10.49 20.81
C LEU A 75 -2.40 9.62 22.07
N GLY A 76 -1.45 8.68 22.13
CA GLY A 76 -1.22 7.85 23.31
C GLY A 76 -0.85 8.67 24.55
N ARG A 77 -0.08 9.74 24.40
CA ARG A 77 0.24 10.66 25.51
C ARG A 77 -0.97 11.48 25.96
N GLN A 78 -1.80 11.96 25.05
CA GLN A 78 -2.99 12.76 25.38
C GLN A 78 -4.03 11.95 26.14
N GLU A 79 -4.22 10.68 25.78
CA GLU A 79 -5.23 9.81 26.39
C GLU A 79 -4.69 8.97 27.56
N GLY A 80 -3.39 9.05 27.85
CA GLY A 80 -2.74 8.26 28.90
C GLY A 80 -2.77 6.75 28.63
N SER A 81 -2.94 6.33 27.38
CA SER A 81 -3.08 4.92 26.99
C SER A 81 -1.89 4.45 26.14
N CYS A 82 -1.32 3.31 26.51
CA CYS A 82 -0.22 2.67 25.77
C CYS A 82 -0.70 1.75 24.64
N HIS A 83 -2.01 1.62 24.40
CA HIS A 83 -2.60 0.68 23.45
C HIS A 83 -2.86 1.27 22.06
N ARG A 84 -2.24 2.41 21.74
CA ARG A 84 -2.37 3.04 20.41
C ARG A 84 -1.29 2.50 19.48
N THR A 85 -1.72 1.85 18.40
CA THR A 85 -0.85 1.35 17.33
C THR A 85 -0.93 2.29 16.14
N ALA A 86 0.22 2.62 15.54
CA ALA A 86 0.26 3.37 14.29
C ALA A 86 -0.37 2.54 13.17
N LEU A 87 -1.18 3.17 12.32
CA LEU A 87 -1.61 2.52 11.09
C LEU A 87 -0.41 2.42 10.14
N PRO A 88 -0.18 1.25 9.52
CA PRO A 88 0.86 1.10 8.53
C PRO A 88 0.56 1.98 7.32
N TYR A 89 1.55 2.74 6.88
CA TYR A 89 1.47 3.51 5.63
C TYR A 89 2.21 2.77 4.53
N GLY A 90 1.51 2.51 3.43
CA GLY A 90 2.04 1.84 2.25
C GLY A 90 1.47 2.45 0.98
N VAL A 91 2.04 2.07 -0.16
CA VAL A 91 1.54 2.49 -1.46
C VAL A 91 0.25 1.72 -1.76
N ASN A 92 -0.83 2.43 -2.05
CA ASN A 92 -2.08 1.79 -2.45
C ASN A 92 -1.98 1.25 -3.88
N THR A 93 -1.88 -0.07 -4.02
CA THR A 93 -1.78 -0.78 -5.31
C THR A 93 -2.94 -0.45 -6.27
N ILE A 94 -4.15 -0.27 -5.76
CA ILE A 94 -5.32 0.01 -6.61
C ILE A 94 -5.21 1.41 -7.22
N SER A 95 -4.87 2.41 -6.40
CA SER A 95 -4.63 3.77 -6.86
C SER A 95 -3.43 3.81 -7.82
N LEU A 96 -2.36 3.05 -7.54
CA LEU A 96 -1.20 2.94 -8.43
C LEU A 96 -1.60 2.46 -9.83
N LEU A 97 -2.35 1.35 -9.91
CA LEU A 97 -2.85 0.83 -11.18
C LEU A 97 -3.75 1.86 -11.88
N ALA A 98 -4.64 2.52 -11.13
CA ALA A 98 -5.50 3.55 -11.69
C ALA A 98 -4.69 4.72 -12.27
N TYR A 99 -3.69 5.23 -11.56
CA TYR A 99 -2.84 6.31 -12.05
C TYR A 99 -2.05 5.88 -13.28
N VAL A 100 -1.45 4.69 -13.29
CA VAL A 100 -0.69 4.20 -14.44
C VAL A 100 -1.57 4.08 -15.68
N PHE A 101 -2.70 3.36 -15.58
CA PHE A 101 -3.51 3.01 -16.75
C PHE A 101 -4.50 4.09 -17.17
N LEU A 102 -5.11 4.82 -16.23
CA LEU A 102 -6.15 5.81 -16.53
C LEU A 102 -5.60 7.24 -16.64
N VAL A 103 -4.38 7.52 -16.18
CA VAL A 103 -3.79 8.87 -16.22
C VAL A 103 -2.48 8.91 -16.99
N MET A 104 -1.46 8.19 -16.53
CA MET A 104 -0.11 8.29 -17.09
C MET A 104 -0.04 7.75 -18.52
N LEU A 105 -0.63 6.58 -18.76
CA LEU A 105 -0.66 5.94 -20.07
C LEU A 105 -1.40 6.78 -21.14
N PRO A 106 -2.63 7.28 -20.92
CA PRO A 106 -3.30 8.11 -21.92
C PRO A 106 -2.58 9.44 -22.13
N VAL A 107 -2.02 10.07 -21.09
CA VAL A 107 -1.21 11.29 -21.24
C VAL A 107 0.02 11.03 -22.11
N LYS A 108 0.73 9.91 -21.88
CA LYS A 108 1.85 9.51 -22.73
C LYS A 108 1.41 9.30 -24.18
N ALA A 109 0.30 8.57 -24.38
CA ALA A 109 -0.20 8.24 -25.71
C ALA A 109 -0.59 9.49 -26.51
N VAL A 110 -1.25 10.45 -25.86
CA VAL A 110 -1.59 11.75 -26.47
C VAL A 110 -0.33 12.54 -26.81
N ALA A 111 0.62 12.66 -25.87
CA ALA A 111 1.87 13.38 -26.11
C ALA A 111 2.68 12.78 -27.28
N MET A 112 2.78 11.46 -27.37
CA MET A 112 3.43 10.80 -28.50
C MET A 112 2.67 11.01 -29.82
N GLY A 113 1.32 11.04 -29.78
CA GLY A 113 0.48 11.35 -30.93
C GLY A 113 0.65 12.80 -31.43
N GLU A 114 0.99 13.72 -30.54
CA GLU A 114 1.30 15.12 -30.85
C GLU A 114 2.77 15.33 -31.31
N GLY A 115 3.55 14.25 -31.38
CA GLY A 115 4.93 14.27 -31.89
C GLY A 115 6.00 14.50 -30.81
N ALA A 116 5.67 14.42 -29.52
CA ALA A 116 6.65 14.49 -28.45
C ALA A 116 7.61 13.29 -28.50
N ASP A 117 8.89 13.53 -28.19
CA ASP A 117 9.87 12.45 -28.06
C ASP A 117 9.51 11.52 -26.89
N ALA A 118 9.96 10.27 -26.95
CA ALA A 118 9.66 9.25 -25.93
C ALA A 118 10.09 9.68 -24.52
N ALA A 119 11.21 10.40 -24.40
CA ALA A 119 11.70 10.91 -23.11
C ALA A 119 10.82 12.05 -22.58
N GLU A 120 10.27 12.88 -23.46
CA GLU A 120 9.39 13.98 -23.09
C GLU A 120 8.01 13.46 -22.70
N ALA A 121 7.42 12.57 -23.51
CA ALA A 121 6.17 11.91 -23.20
C ALA A 121 6.24 11.14 -21.86
N ALA A 122 7.37 10.50 -21.56
CA ALA A 122 7.59 9.84 -20.27
C ALA A 122 7.61 10.83 -19.09
N ARG A 123 8.28 11.98 -19.25
CA ARG A 123 8.28 13.03 -18.22
C ARG A 123 6.88 13.63 -18.01
N MET A 124 6.13 13.88 -19.08
CA MET A 124 4.75 14.37 -19.00
C MET A 124 3.85 13.36 -18.28
N ALA A 125 3.97 12.07 -18.60
CA ALA A 125 3.24 11.01 -17.92
C ALA A 125 3.59 10.93 -16.43
N TRP A 126 4.87 11.05 -16.07
CA TRP A 126 5.32 11.12 -14.68
C TRP A 126 4.71 12.30 -13.92
N GLN A 127 4.76 13.50 -14.51
CA GLN A 127 4.18 14.71 -13.93
C GLN A 127 2.66 14.60 -13.77
N ALA A 128 1.96 14.04 -14.76
CA ALA A 128 0.52 13.79 -14.68
C ALA A 128 0.18 12.80 -13.55
N GLY A 129 0.98 11.74 -13.39
CA GLY A 129 0.82 10.80 -12.27
C GLY A 129 1.04 11.47 -10.90
N LEU A 130 2.05 12.33 -10.77
CA LEU A 130 2.28 13.13 -9.56
C LEU A 130 1.10 14.07 -9.26
N MET A 131 0.56 14.73 -10.27
CA MET A 131 -0.61 15.59 -10.12
C MET A 131 -1.86 14.81 -9.73
N ALA A 132 -2.08 13.62 -10.29
CA ALA A 132 -3.18 12.75 -9.90
C ALA A 132 -3.04 12.28 -8.44
N CYS A 133 -1.82 11.92 -8.02
CA CYS A 133 -1.53 11.54 -6.64
C CYS A 133 -1.80 12.70 -5.67
N LEU A 134 -1.32 13.92 -5.99
CA LEU A 134 -1.56 15.11 -5.19
C LEU A 134 -3.05 15.47 -5.14
N GLY A 135 -3.75 15.39 -6.26
CA GLY A 135 -5.18 15.63 -6.35
C GLY A 135 -5.99 14.64 -5.50
N SER A 136 -5.63 13.35 -5.54
CA SER A 136 -6.22 12.33 -4.67
C SER A 136 -6.00 12.64 -3.20
N GLY A 137 -4.77 13.00 -2.81
CA GLY A 137 -4.46 13.39 -1.43
C GLY A 137 -5.26 14.59 -0.96
N LEU A 138 -5.44 15.61 -1.81
CA LEU A 138 -6.27 16.77 -1.47
C LEU A 138 -7.74 16.39 -1.32
N LEU A 139 -8.26 15.52 -2.19
CA LEU A 139 -9.63 15.00 -2.09
C LEU A 139 -9.83 14.15 -0.83
N GLU A 140 -8.83 13.35 -0.43
CA GLU A 140 -8.86 12.58 0.80
C GLU A 140 -8.87 13.47 2.04
N VAL A 141 -8.03 14.52 2.06
CA VAL A 141 -8.03 15.51 3.15
C VAL A 141 -9.38 16.23 3.24
N ALA A 142 -9.93 16.68 2.11
CA ALA A 142 -11.26 17.30 2.08
C ALA A 142 -12.36 16.32 2.53
N GLY A 143 -12.28 15.08 2.05
CA GLY A 143 -13.21 13.99 2.39
C GLY A 143 -13.17 13.58 3.85
N ALA A 144 -12.01 13.69 4.52
CA ALA A 144 -11.86 13.34 5.93
C ALA A 144 -12.80 14.15 6.85
N PHE A 145 -13.10 15.40 6.52
CA PHE A 145 -14.05 16.24 7.27
C PHE A 145 -15.51 15.82 7.05
N LEU A 146 -15.82 15.25 5.88
CA LEU A 146 -17.16 14.82 5.49
C LEU A 146 -17.43 13.35 5.86
N VAL A 147 -16.40 12.58 6.19
CA VAL A 147 -16.52 11.12 6.40
C VAL A 147 -17.35 10.78 7.64
N ALA A 148 -17.18 11.53 8.74
CA ALA A 148 -17.85 11.26 10.01
C ALA A 148 -19.40 11.36 9.92
N PRO A 149 -19.99 12.41 9.32
CA PRO A 149 -21.43 12.43 9.09
C PRO A 149 -21.84 11.37 8.07
N LEU A 150 -21.08 11.13 7.00
CA LEU A 150 -21.44 10.16 5.96
C LEU A 150 -21.50 8.71 6.48
N GLN A 151 -20.59 8.33 7.37
CA GLN A 151 -20.58 7.01 8.03
C GLN A 151 -21.82 6.74 8.89
N ARG A 152 -22.57 7.77 9.31
CA ARG A 152 -23.84 7.58 10.03
C ARG A 152 -24.98 7.13 9.11
N TRP A 153 -24.87 7.41 7.81
CA TRP A 153 -25.88 7.09 6.80
C TRP A 153 -25.52 5.82 6.02
N LEU A 154 -24.22 5.53 5.89
CA LEU A 154 -23.73 4.34 5.18
C LEU A 154 -23.80 3.08 6.07
N PRO A 155 -24.54 2.03 5.67
CA PRO A 155 -24.50 0.77 6.39
C PRO A 155 -23.13 0.10 6.23
N ARG A 156 -22.65 -0.59 7.27
CA ARG A 156 -21.35 -1.29 7.25
C ARG A 156 -21.24 -2.31 6.12
N SER A 157 -22.36 -2.91 5.71
CA SER A 157 -22.41 -3.83 4.58
C SER A 157 -22.01 -3.18 3.25
N ALA A 158 -22.37 -1.91 3.02
CA ALA A 158 -21.99 -1.19 1.80
C ALA A 158 -20.48 -0.96 1.72
N LEU A 159 -19.85 -0.60 2.85
CA LEU A 159 -18.39 -0.41 2.94
C LEU A 159 -17.62 -1.72 2.75
N LEU A 160 -18.12 -2.82 3.34
CA LEU A 160 -17.50 -4.13 3.20
C LEU A 160 -17.67 -4.70 1.78
N ALA A 161 -18.83 -4.46 1.15
CA ALA A 161 -19.08 -4.92 -0.22
C ALA A 161 -18.17 -4.25 -1.24
N SER A 162 -17.95 -2.93 -1.13
CA SER A 162 -17.04 -2.21 -2.04
C SER A 162 -15.59 -2.69 -1.87
N LEU A 163 -15.13 -2.85 -0.62
CA LEU A 163 -13.80 -3.37 -0.33
C LEU A 163 -13.62 -4.80 -0.89
N ALA A 164 -14.61 -5.67 -0.68
CA ALA A 164 -14.58 -7.04 -1.20
C ALA A 164 -14.59 -7.09 -2.73
N GLY A 165 -15.35 -6.21 -3.38
CA GLY A 165 -15.40 -6.09 -4.84
C GLY A 165 -14.04 -5.67 -5.42
N ILE A 166 -13.40 -4.66 -4.83
CA ILE A 166 -12.06 -4.21 -5.25
C ILE A 166 -11.03 -5.33 -5.01
N ALA A 167 -11.09 -5.99 -3.85
CA ALA A 167 -10.18 -7.09 -3.54
C ALA A 167 -10.35 -8.27 -4.50
N MET A 168 -11.57 -8.73 -4.78
CA MET A 168 -11.79 -9.84 -5.74
C MET A 168 -11.45 -9.45 -7.17
N GLY A 169 -11.84 -8.25 -7.61
CA GLY A 169 -11.67 -7.81 -9.00
C GLY A 169 -10.21 -7.50 -9.34
N PHE A 170 -9.55 -6.66 -8.54
CA PHE A 170 -8.22 -6.14 -8.87
C PHE A 170 -7.08 -6.94 -8.25
N LEU A 171 -7.26 -7.47 -7.03
CA LEU A 171 -6.21 -8.27 -6.38
C LEU A 171 -6.38 -9.76 -6.72
N GLY A 172 -7.58 -10.31 -6.58
CA GLY A 172 -7.82 -11.75 -6.72
C GLY A 172 -7.72 -12.29 -8.14
N LEU A 173 -8.34 -11.62 -9.12
CA LEU A 173 -8.51 -12.17 -10.46
C LEU A 173 -7.16 -12.37 -11.20
N GLY A 174 -6.24 -11.41 -11.07
CA GLY A 174 -4.91 -11.51 -11.68
C GLY A 174 -4.07 -12.64 -11.10
N PHE A 175 -4.07 -12.79 -9.77
CA PHE A 175 -3.37 -13.91 -9.12
C PHE A 175 -4.01 -15.25 -9.43
N LEU A 176 -5.34 -15.31 -9.57
CA LEU A 176 -6.04 -16.56 -9.90
C LEU A 176 -5.55 -17.13 -11.24
N LEU A 177 -5.37 -16.26 -12.23
CA LEU A 177 -4.84 -16.65 -13.55
C LEU A 177 -3.39 -17.14 -13.46
N GLN A 178 -2.54 -16.45 -12.68
CA GLN A 178 -1.15 -16.87 -12.47
C GLN A 178 -1.03 -18.20 -11.70
N VAL A 179 -1.89 -18.42 -10.70
CA VAL A 179 -1.97 -19.68 -9.95
C VAL A 179 -2.41 -20.82 -10.87
N TYR A 180 -3.34 -20.56 -11.79
CA TYR A 180 -3.77 -21.56 -12.76
C TYR A 180 -2.63 -22.02 -13.68
N GLU A 181 -1.70 -21.13 -14.05
CA GLU A 181 -0.51 -21.49 -14.82
C GLU A 181 0.48 -22.36 -14.04
N LYS A 182 0.57 -22.19 -12.70
CA LYS A 182 1.49 -22.95 -11.82
C LYS A 182 0.77 -23.44 -10.55
N PRO A 183 -0.16 -24.41 -10.68
CA PRO A 183 -1.12 -24.76 -9.61
C PRO A 183 -0.45 -25.35 -8.37
N VAL A 184 0.61 -26.15 -8.55
CA VAL A 184 1.34 -26.78 -7.44
C VAL A 184 1.99 -25.72 -6.55
N LEU A 185 2.63 -24.71 -7.16
CA LEU A 185 3.32 -23.65 -6.42
C LEU A 185 2.30 -22.73 -5.71
N GLY A 186 1.25 -22.32 -6.43
CA GLY A 186 0.21 -21.46 -5.87
C GLY A 186 -0.54 -22.10 -4.71
N LEU A 187 -0.93 -23.37 -4.82
CA LEU A 187 -1.61 -24.10 -3.74
C LEU A 187 -0.68 -24.38 -2.55
N ALA A 188 0.61 -24.65 -2.79
CA ALA A 188 1.59 -24.84 -1.73
C ALA A 188 1.77 -23.55 -0.90
N VAL A 189 1.97 -22.40 -1.56
CA VAL A 189 2.09 -21.09 -0.88
C VAL A 189 0.80 -20.75 -0.13
N LEU A 190 -0.37 -20.97 -0.76
CA LEU A 190 -1.66 -20.75 -0.11
C LEU A 190 -1.82 -21.63 1.15
N ALA A 191 -1.43 -22.90 1.08
CA ALA A 191 -1.48 -23.81 2.22
C ALA A 191 -0.55 -23.34 3.36
N VAL A 192 0.69 -22.93 3.03
CA VAL A 192 1.64 -22.39 4.01
C VAL A 192 1.06 -21.15 4.69
N VAL A 193 0.52 -20.20 3.93
CA VAL A 193 -0.10 -18.96 4.44
C VAL A 193 -1.30 -19.27 5.33
N LEU A 194 -2.21 -20.16 4.91
CA LEU A 194 -3.36 -20.54 5.73
C LEU A 194 -2.94 -21.22 7.04
N ILE A 195 -1.93 -22.09 7.01
CA ILE A 195 -1.40 -22.77 8.21
C ILE A 195 -0.72 -21.78 9.15
N THR A 196 0.07 -20.83 8.62
CA THR A 196 0.75 -19.81 9.45
C THR A 196 -0.24 -18.84 10.08
N TYR A 197 -1.22 -18.35 9.32
CA TYR A 197 -2.12 -17.29 9.79
C TYR A 197 -3.32 -17.84 10.59
N PHE A 198 -3.94 -18.94 10.16
CA PHE A 198 -5.12 -19.51 10.80
C PHE A 198 -4.81 -20.71 11.71
N GLY A 199 -3.64 -21.35 11.55
CA GLY A 199 -3.26 -22.53 12.34
C GLY A 199 -2.86 -22.25 13.79
N ARG A 200 -2.78 -20.98 14.22
CA ARG A 200 -2.33 -20.56 15.57
C ARG A 200 -0.98 -21.18 16.00
N LEU A 201 -0.16 -21.59 15.03
CA LEU A 201 1.15 -22.18 15.27
C LEU A 201 2.13 -21.06 15.64
N ARG A 202 2.68 -21.13 16.86
CA ARG A 202 3.77 -20.24 17.30
C ARG A 202 5.06 -20.68 16.63
N LEU A 203 5.29 -20.22 15.40
CA LEU A 203 6.54 -20.46 14.69
C LEU A 203 7.64 -19.53 15.24
N PRO A 204 8.90 -20.00 15.34
CA PRO A 204 10.02 -19.21 15.86
C PRO A 204 10.46 -18.08 14.92
N LEU A 205 9.95 -18.05 13.69
CA LEU A 205 10.25 -17.07 12.65
C LEU A 205 8.95 -16.39 12.18
N PRO A 206 9.00 -15.11 11.74
CA PRO A 206 7.84 -14.40 11.21
C PRO A 206 7.23 -15.18 10.04
N GLY A 207 5.92 -15.40 10.05
CA GLY A 207 5.24 -16.24 9.04
C GLY A 207 5.48 -15.78 7.60
N GLY A 208 5.65 -14.47 7.37
CA GLY A 208 5.98 -13.93 6.06
C GLY A 208 7.37 -14.34 5.54
N LEU A 209 8.33 -14.63 6.43
CA LEU A 209 9.67 -15.06 6.07
C LEU A 209 9.72 -16.55 5.70
N LEU A 210 8.87 -17.37 6.34
CA LEU A 210 8.68 -18.79 6.00
C LEU A 210 7.94 -19.00 4.68
N ALA A 211 7.11 -18.04 4.26
CA ALA A 211 6.40 -18.12 2.97
C ALA A 211 7.29 -17.82 1.76
N VAL A 212 8.48 -17.22 1.98
CA VAL A 212 9.42 -16.79 0.92
C VAL A 212 10.58 -17.77 0.74
N LEU A 213 10.88 -18.61 1.74
CA LEU A 213 11.89 -19.68 1.70
C LEU A 213 11.35 -20.94 1.00
#